data_AF-A0A1E4I7A0-F1
#
_entry.id   AF-A0A1E4I7A0-F1
#
_cell.length_a   1.000
_cell.length_b   1.000
_cell.length_c   1.000
_cell.angle_alpha   90.00
_cell.angle_beta   90.00
_cell.angle_gamma   90.00
#
_symmetry.space_group_name_H-M   'P 1'
#
loop_
_entity.id
_entity.type
_entity.pdbx_description
1 polymer ?
#
loop_
_entity_poly.entity_id
_entity_poly.type
_entity_poly.pdbx_seq_one_letter_code
_entity_poly.pdbx_strand_id
1 'polypeptide(L)'
;MNTAPDGGPDNPRGGRDRQLVDVAADLRKVRDDVGRLRTTVGDLAGTVSEFGPQLLDVQRDLNGLRGLVDELAAATAATENPPADWFTMSAPAAEQEWVKLGDWVHNVLAGWYQITRAQLPDCWALHRPAFLQVAWLHTSHTQAYLPASHPNQAAEWNTRWLDAALEKVRRHIPESRCRAVTGGPGEHLVDHLQSAQQQVRSEGSPYPNPYDQQYAPQPQSELRSPDWAEQEVIRAGYWGGYFTQAMQADLVWRRDQDQQVSSSSSP
;
A
#
# COMPACT_ATOMS: atom_id res chain seq x y z
N MET A 1 41.80 101.33 -65.16
CA MET A 1 42.54 100.65 -64.07
C MET A 1 41.71 100.84 -62.82
N ASN A 2 40.76 99.94 -62.54
CA ASN A 2 40.91 98.73 -61.72
C ASN A 2 41.46 99.03 -60.32
N THR A 3 40.59 98.92 -59.31
CA THR A 3 40.77 98.05 -58.14
C THR A 3 39.47 98.00 -57.30
N ALA A 4 38.80 96.84 -57.37
CA ALA A 4 38.12 96.29 -56.19
C ALA A 4 39.19 95.90 -55.15
N PRO A 5 38.83 95.85 -53.86
CA PRO A 5 38.82 94.55 -53.20
C PRO A 5 37.50 94.37 -52.42
N ASP A 6 36.70 93.37 -52.76
CA ASP A 6 36.91 91.94 -52.49
C ASP A 6 36.55 91.61 -51.03
N GLY A 7 35.54 90.74 -50.92
CA GLY A 7 34.86 90.41 -49.68
C GLY A 7 35.78 89.69 -48.72
N GLY A 8 35.93 90.26 -47.53
CA GLY A 8 36.48 89.58 -46.37
C GLY A 8 35.43 88.66 -45.74
N PRO A 9 35.80 87.44 -45.30
CA PRO A 9 34.90 86.32 -45.09
C PRO A 9 34.02 86.47 -43.84
N ASP A 10 32.81 85.93 -43.96
CA ASP A 10 31.86 85.71 -42.87
C ASP A 10 32.51 85.15 -41.61
N ASN A 11 32.21 85.79 -40.50
CA ASN A 11 32.78 85.57 -39.18
C ASN A 11 32.37 84.18 -38.62
N PRO A 12 33.29 83.19 -38.46
CA PRO A 12 32.95 81.84 -37.97
C PRO A 12 32.63 81.80 -36.46
N ARG A 13 32.70 82.96 -35.77
CA ARG A 13 32.46 83.07 -34.32
C ARG A 13 30.97 82.95 -33.95
N GLY A 14 30.06 83.51 -34.76
CA GLY A 14 28.62 83.43 -34.48
C GLY A 14 28.03 82.02 -34.62
N GLY A 15 28.60 81.17 -35.48
CA GLY A 15 28.19 79.76 -35.62
C GLY A 15 28.67 78.87 -34.47
N ARG A 16 29.87 79.12 -33.94
CA ARG A 16 30.41 78.40 -32.77
C ARG A 16 29.64 78.72 -31.50
N ASP A 17 29.30 79.99 -31.28
CA ASP A 17 28.54 80.40 -30.09
C ASP A 17 27.14 79.77 -30.08
N ARG A 18 26.50 79.66 -31.25
CA ARG A 18 25.21 78.97 -31.38
C ARG A 18 25.30 77.47 -31.12
N GLN A 19 26.32 76.80 -31.66
CA GLN A 19 26.59 75.38 -31.38
C GLN A 19 26.84 75.12 -29.88
N LEU A 20 27.55 76.02 -29.19
CA LEU A 20 27.77 75.91 -27.75
C LEU A 20 26.48 76.08 -26.94
N VAL A 21 25.57 76.98 -27.38
CA VAL A 21 24.25 77.15 -26.76
C VAL A 21 23.37 75.91 -26.95
N ASP A 22 23.39 75.30 -28.14
CA ASP A 22 22.62 74.09 -28.44
C ASP A 22 23.15 72.89 -27.62
N VAL A 23 24.46 72.71 -27.55
CA VAL A 23 25.09 71.67 -26.70
C VAL A 23 24.77 71.90 -25.22
N ALA A 24 24.75 73.14 -24.74
CA ALA A 24 24.36 73.46 -23.37
C ALA A 24 22.86 73.22 -23.08
N ALA A 25 22.00 73.35 -24.09
CA ALA A 25 20.58 72.99 -23.99
C ALA A 25 20.41 71.46 -23.96
N ASP A 26 21.09 70.73 -24.84
CA ASP A 26 21.07 69.27 -24.88
C ASP A 26 21.63 68.66 -23.59
N LEU A 27 22.70 69.22 -23.03
CA LEU A 27 23.30 68.74 -21.78
C LEU A 27 22.38 68.98 -20.57
N ARG A 28 21.57 70.04 -20.59
CA ARG A 28 20.51 70.25 -19.59
C ARG A 28 19.39 69.21 -19.74
N LYS A 29 18.94 68.96 -20.97
CA LYS A 29 17.92 67.95 -21.25
C LYS A 29 18.36 66.54 -20.83
N VAL A 30 19.58 66.14 -21.19
CA VAL A 30 20.18 64.86 -20.76
C VAL A 30 20.26 64.78 -19.25
N ARG A 31 20.65 65.86 -18.56
CA ARG A 31 20.68 65.91 -17.09
C ARG A 31 19.29 65.70 -16.49
N ASP A 32 18.27 66.35 -17.04
CA ASP A 32 16.89 66.20 -16.59
C ASP A 32 16.36 64.78 -16.84
N ASP A 33 16.68 64.19 -17.99
CA ASP A 33 16.34 62.80 -18.33
C ASP A 33 17.04 61.79 -17.42
N VAL A 34 18.31 62.02 -17.07
CA VAL A 34 19.05 61.23 -16.06
C VAL A 34 18.41 61.37 -14.69
N GLY A 35 17.96 62.57 -14.32
CA GLY A 35 17.23 62.81 -13.07
C GLY A 35 15.90 62.05 -13.00
N ARG A 36 15.14 62.05 -14.10
CA ARG A 36 13.90 61.26 -14.24
C ARG A 36 14.18 59.76 -14.14
N LEU A 37 15.15 59.25 -14.90
CA LEU A 37 15.52 57.84 -14.88
C LEU A 37 15.95 57.39 -13.48
N ARG A 38 16.73 58.20 -12.77
CA ARG A 38 17.15 57.91 -11.39
C ARG A 38 15.96 57.78 -10.44
N THR A 39 14.92 58.61 -10.63
CA THR A 39 13.69 58.53 -9.86
C THR A 39 12.95 57.22 -10.15
N THR A 40 12.75 56.89 -11.43
CA THR A 40 12.10 55.62 -11.84
C THR A 40 12.85 54.39 -11.35
N VAL A 41 14.19 54.39 -11.39
CA VAL A 41 15.02 53.31 -10.85
C VAL A 41 14.85 53.20 -9.33
N GLY A 42 14.74 54.33 -8.62
CA GLY A 42 14.43 54.36 -7.19
C GLY A 42 13.08 53.74 -6.86
N ASP A 43 12.03 54.11 -7.62
CA ASP A 43 10.68 53.59 -7.44
C ASP A 43 10.61 52.07 -7.71
N LEU A 44 11.31 51.61 -8.76
CA LEU A 44 11.42 50.19 -9.08
C LEU A 44 12.20 49.43 -7.99
N ALA A 45 13.30 50.00 -7.48
CA ALA A 45 14.05 49.40 -6.38
C ALA A 45 13.20 49.31 -5.11
N GLY A 46 12.35 50.30 -4.83
CA GLY A 46 11.36 50.26 -3.75
C GLY A 46 10.38 49.10 -3.94
N THR A 47 9.77 49.01 -5.11
CA THR A 47 8.82 47.95 -5.48
C THR A 47 9.44 46.55 -5.36
N VAL A 48 10.67 46.37 -5.87
CA VAL A 48 11.41 45.09 -5.77
C VAL A 48 11.74 44.75 -4.32
N SER A 49 12.07 45.75 -3.49
CA SER A 49 12.34 45.55 -2.07
C SER A 49 11.10 45.11 -1.29
N GLU A 50 9.90 45.53 -1.72
CA GLU A 50 8.62 45.11 -1.13
C GLU A 50 8.26 43.66 -1.49
N PHE A 51 8.60 43.18 -2.69
CA PHE A 51 8.30 41.81 -3.12
C PHE A 51 9.22 40.75 -2.49
N GLY A 52 10.45 41.10 -2.10
CA GLY A 52 11.41 40.16 -1.51
C GLY A 52 10.85 39.41 -0.29
N PRO A 53 10.34 40.10 0.75
CA PRO A 53 9.70 39.48 1.91
C PRO A 53 8.47 38.64 1.54
N GLN A 54 7.63 39.12 0.62
CA GLN A 54 6.42 38.39 0.20
C GLN A 54 6.75 37.04 -0.45
N LEU A 55 7.81 36.97 -1.26
CA LEU A 55 8.28 35.71 -1.85
C LEU A 55 8.81 34.73 -0.79
N LEU A 56 9.48 35.24 0.25
CA LEU A 56 9.94 34.40 1.37
C LEU A 56 8.77 33.86 2.19
N ASP A 57 7.72 34.66 2.38
CA ASP A 57 6.50 34.24 3.06
C ASP A 57 5.76 33.18 2.25
N VAL A 58 5.56 33.39 0.94
CA VAL A 58 4.98 32.38 0.05
C VAL A 58 5.80 31.09 0.04
N GLN A 59 7.13 31.19 0.02
CA GLN A 59 8.00 30.01 0.10
C GLN A 59 7.84 29.26 1.43
N ARG A 60 7.69 29.99 2.55
CA ARG A 60 7.43 29.38 3.86
C ARG A 60 6.07 28.69 3.89
N ASP A 61 5.04 29.34 3.36
CA ASP A 61 3.67 28.80 3.32
C ASP A 61 3.61 27.55 2.43
N LEU A 62 4.26 27.55 1.27
CA LEU A 62 4.35 26.38 0.39
C LEU A 62 5.07 25.21 1.08
N ASN A 63 6.14 25.46 1.82
CA ASN A 63 6.82 24.43 2.60
C ASN A 63 5.93 23.89 3.74
N GLY A 64 5.18 24.77 4.41
CA GLY A 64 4.20 24.37 5.43
C GLY A 64 3.08 23.51 4.86
N LEU A 65 2.49 23.92 3.73
CA LEU A 65 1.46 23.14 3.03
C LEU A 65 1.98 21.79 2.57
N ARG A 66 3.21 21.73 2.05
CA ARG A 66 3.83 20.45 1.68
C ARG A 66 3.96 19.52 2.88
N GLY A 67 4.40 20.04 4.03
CA GLY A 67 4.47 19.25 5.27
C GLY A 67 3.11 18.70 5.69
N LEU A 68 2.05 19.52 5.65
CA LEU A 68 0.69 19.07 5.95
C LEU A 68 0.17 18.03 4.96
N VAL A 69 0.51 18.14 3.68
CA VAL A 69 0.15 17.14 2.66
C VAL A 69 0.89 15.82 2.91
N ASP A 70 2.17 15.88 3.25
CA ASP A 70 2.97 14.68 3.57
C ASP A 70 2.42 13.99 4.84
N GLU A 71 2.06 14.77 5.86
CA GLU A 71 1.40 14.26 7.08
C GLU A 71 0.03 13.64 6.78
N LEU A 72 -0.79 14.28 5.95
CA LEU A 72 -2.10 13.77 5.56
C LEU A 72 -1.98 12.50 4.72
N ALA A 73 -1.00 12.44 3.81
CA ALA A 73 -0.73 11.26 3.00
C ALA A 73 -0.29 10.08 3.88
N ALA A 74 0.60 10.32 4.85
CA ALA A 74 1.01 9.30 5.82
C ALA A 74 -0.16 8.84 6.70
N ALA A 75 -0.99 9.77 7.18
CA ALA A 75 -2.19 9.45 7.96
C ALA A 75 -3.19 8.63 7.14
N THR A 76 -3.36 8.93 5.85
CA THR A 76 -4.25 8.19 4.95
C THR A 76 -3.72 6.77 4.72
N ALA A 77 -2.43 6.62 4.42
CA ALA A 77 -1.81 5.31 4.25
C ALA A 77 -1.93 4.43 5.52
N ALA A 78 -1.84 5.03 6.72
CA ALA A 78 -2.06 4.34 7.99
C ALA A 78 -3.53 3.89 8.22
N THR A 79 -4.46 4.34 7.38
CA THR A 79 -5.89 3.97 7.42
C THR A 79 -6.30 3.05 6.27
N GLU A 80 -5.36 2.61 5.45
CA GLU A 80 -5.62 1.66 4.38
C GLU A 80 -5.30 0.22 4.82
N ASN A 81 -6.24 -0.69 4.55
CA ASN A 81 -6.05 -2.13 4.67
C ASN A 81 -6.68 -2.79 3.43
N PRO A 82 -6.02 -2.73 2.27
CA PRO A 82 -6.54 -3.34 1.06
C PRO A 82 -6.71 -4.85 1.27
N PRO A 83 -7.79 -5.47 0.78
CA PRO A 83 -7.96 -6.91 0.87
C PRO A 83 -6.78 -7.64 0.22
N ALA A 84 -6.18 -8.59 0.95
CA ALA A 84 -5.20 -9.51 0.39
C ALA A 84 -5.83 -10.34 -0.75
N ASP A 85 -5.41 -10.08 -2.00
CA ASP A 85 -5.87 -10.84 -3.16
C ASP A 85 -5.10 -12.16 -3.31
N TRP A 86 -5.52 -13.15 -2.51
CA TRP A 86 -4.92 -14.49 -2.50
C TRP A 86 -5.01 -15.23 -3.84
N PHE A 87 -5.82 -14.76 -4.79
CA PHE A 87 -6.01 -15.42 -6.07
C PHE A 87 -4.96 -15.02 -7.10
N THR A 88 -4.42 -13.80 -7.01
CA THR A 88 -3.53 -13.24 -8.04
C THR A 88 -2.19 -12.74 -7.50
N MET A 89 -2.02 -12.63 -6.18
CA MET A 89 -0.77 -12.12 -5.61
C MET A 89 0.45 -12.99 -5.95
N SER A 90 1.60 -12.34 -6.16
CA SER A 90 2.88 -13.00 -6.43
C SER A 90 3.39 -13.80 -5.23
N ALA A 91 4.36 -14.68 -5.46
CA ALA A 91 4.95 -15.46 -4.37
C ALA A 91 5.53 -14.60 -3.23
N PRO A 92 6.29 -13.53 -3.47
CA PRO A 92 6.83 -12.69 -2.39
C PRO A 92 5.74 -11.97 -1.58
N ALA A 93 4.64 -11.55 -2.24
CA ALA A 93 3.52 -10.91 -1.56
C ALA A 93 2.75 -11.93 -0.69
N ALA A 94 2.51 -13.14 -1.23
CA ALA A 94 1.88 -14.22 -0.48
C ALA A 94 2.69 -14.63 0.75
N GLU A 95 4.02 -14.70 0.65
CA GLU A 95 4.89 -15.04 1.78
C GLU A 95 4.72 -14.05 2.94
N GLN A 96 4.65 -12.75 2.65
CA GLN A 96 4.41 -11.73 3.67
C GLN A 96 3.01 -11.87 4.31
N GLU A 97 1.99 -12.12 3.51
CA GLU A 97 0.63 -12.31 4.00
C GLU A 97 0.46 -13.59 4.82
N TRP A 98 1.16 -14.68 4.46
CA TRP A 98 1.23 -15.88 5.27
C TRP A 98 1.82 -15.56 6.64
N VAL A 99 2.99 -14.91 6.72
CA VAL A 99 3.61 -14.57 8.01
C VAL A 99 2.66 -13.73 8.88
N LYS A 100 2.07 -12.66 8.33
CA LYS A 100 1.10 -11.83 9.06
C LYS A 100 -0.10 -12.64 9.57
N LEU A 101 -0.62 -13.55 8.75
CA LEU A 101 -1.74 -14.41 9.12
C LEU A 101 -1.36 -15.35 10.28
N GLY A 102 -0.19 -15.97 10.23
CA GLY A 102 0.30 -16.85 11.29
C GLY A 102 0.46 -16.12 12.63
N ASP A 103 1.06 -14.93 12.59
CA ASP A 103 1.21 -14.07 13.76
C ASP A 103 -0.15 -13.64 14.32
N TRP A 104 -1.09 -13.29 13.45
CA TRP A 104 -2.44 -12.91 13.86
C TRP A 104 -3.21 -14.08 14.49
N VAL A 105 -3.15 -15.27 13.91
CA VAL A 105 -3.78 -16.47 14.50
C VAL A 105 -3.19 -16.77 15.88
N HIS A 106 -1.87 -16.66 16.03
CA HIS A 106 -1.20 -16.86 17.31
C HIS A 106 -1.58 -15.82 18.36
N ASN A 107 -1.51 -14.54 18.02
CA ASN A 107 -1.66 -13.46 19.00
C ASN A 107 -3.13 -13.13 19.28
N VAL A 108 -3.99 -13.13 18.25
CA VAL A 108 -5.39 -12.70 18.35
C VAL A 108 -6.30 -13.89 18.62
N LEU A 109 -6.38 -14.86 17.71
CA LEU A 109 -7.31 -15.99 17.89
C LEU A 109 -6.93 -16.87 19.08
N ALA A 110 -5.66 -17.22 19.22
CA ALA A 110 -5.21 -18.03 20.36
C ALA A 110 -5.02 -17.20 21.63
N GLY A 111 -4.35 -16.05 21.53
CA GLY A 111 -3.98 -15.24 22.70
C GLY A 111 -5.15 -14.49 23.34
N TRP A 112 -5.93 -13.77 22.53
CA TRP A 112 -7.05 -12.94 23.03
C TRP A 112 -8.36 -13.70 23.11
N TYR A 113 -8.76 -14.36 22.01
CA TYR A 113 -10.06 -15.04 21.92
C TYR A 113 -10.04 -16.47 22.43
N GLN A 114 -8.86 -17.04 22.67
CA GLN A 114 -8.69 -18.40 23.18
C GLN A 114 -9.48 -19.44 22.39
N ILE A 115 -9.50 -19.29 21.06
CA ILE A 115 -10.16 -20.21 20.14
C ILE A 115 -9.62 -21.63 20.36
N THR A 116 -10.52 -22.60 20.43
CA THR A 116 -10.18 -23.98 20.79
C THR A 116 -9.92 -24.84 19.57
N ARG A 117 -9.29 -26.00 19.77
CA ARG A 117 -8.99 -26.96 18.71
C ARG A 117 -10.24 -27.52 18.03
N ALA A 118 -11.39 -27.50 18.71
CA ALA A 118 -12.69 -27.83 18.11
C ALA A 118 -13.22 -26.74 17.16
N GLN A 119 -12.90 -25.47 17.42
CA GLN A 119 -13.34 -24.34 16.60
C GLN A 119 -12.44 -24.11 15.39
N LEU A 120 -11.12 -24.27 15.57
CA LEU A 120 -10.14 -24.17 14.50
C LEU A 120 -9.23 -25.42 14.51
N PRO A 121 -9.54 -26.44 13.69
CA PRO A 121 -8.74 -27.65 13.62
C PRO A 121 -7.30 -27.39 13.22
N ASP A 122 -6.34 -28.15 13.75
CA ASP A 122 -4.90 -27.87 13.60
C ASP A 122 -4.42 -27.84 12.14
N CYS A 123 -5.06 -28.61 11.25
CA CYS A 123 -4.74 -28.69 9.83
C CYS A 123 -5.42 -27.60 8.97
N TRP A 124 -6.07 -26.60 9.59
CA TRP A 124 -6.89 -25.60 8.89
C TRP A 124 -6.23 -24.97 7.66
N ALA A 125 -4.92 -24.72 7.73
CA ALA A 125 -4.15 -24.11 6.65
C ALA A 125 -4.05 -24.99 5.40
N LEU A 126 -4.10 -26.31 5.55
CA LEU A 126 -4.09 -27.26 4.41
C LEU A 126 -5.43 -27.29 3.67
N HIS A 127 -6.53 -26.91 4.34
CA HIS A 127 -7.85 -26.90 3.73
C HIS A 127 -8.17 -25.53 3.14
N ARG A 128 -7.99 -25.39 1.83
CA ARG A 128 -8.17 -24.10 1.12
C ARG A 128 -9.46 -23.34 1.47
N PRO A 129 -10.66 -23.97 1.56
CA PRO A 129 -11.86 -23.25 1.98
C PRO A 129 -11.78 -22.70 3.41
N ALA A 130 -11.20 -23.47 4.34
CA ALA A 130 -11.00 -23.05 5.73
C ALA A 130 -9.93 -21.96 5.82
N PHE A 131 -8.78 -22.15 5.16
CA PHE A 131 -7.75 -21.13 5.02
C PHE A 131 -8.33 -19.79 4.55
N LEU A 132 -9.16 -19.78 3.50
CA LEU A 132 -9.78 -18.55 3.00
C LEU A 132 -10.71 -17.89 4.03
N GLN A 133 -11.45 -18.67 4.83
CA GLN A 133 -12.25 -18.09 5.93
C GLN A 133 -11.35 -17.39 6.95
N VAL A 134 -10.25 -18.03 7.37
CA VAL A 134 -9.33 -17.46 8.37
C VAL A 134 -8.60 -16.24 7.80
N ALA A 135 -8.17 -16.30 6.54
CA ALA A 135 -7.50 -15.19 5.86
C ALA A 135 -8.42 -13.96 5.71
N TRP A 136 -9.68 -14.15 5.30
CA TRP A 136 -10.64 -13.04 5.26
C TRP A 136 -11.03 -12.52 6.64
N LEU A 137 -11.08 -13.40 7.63
CA LEU A 137 -11.34 -13.02 9.02
C LEU A 137 -10.21 -12.11 9.55
N HIS A 138 -8.94 -12.43 9.23
CA HIS A 138 -7.79 -11.57 9.52
C HIS A 138 -7.91 -10.22 8.82
N THR A 139 -8.12 -10.17 7.51
CA THR A 139 -8.30 -8.91 6.76
C THR A 139 -9.41 -8.05 7.37
N SER A 140 -10.54 -8.65 7.69
CA SER A 140 -11.70 -7.94 8.27
C SER A 140 -11.42 -7.46 9.69
N HIS A 141 -10.64 -8.23 10.48
CA HIS A 141 -10.19 -7.81 11.81
C HIS A 141 -9.31 -6.58 11.70
N THR A 142 -8.28 -6.63 10.86
CA THR A 142 -7.35 -5.52 10.65
C THR A 142 -8.10 -4.26 10.22
N GLN A 143 -9.06 -4.38 9.28
CA GLN A 143 -9.92 -3.25 8.89
C GLN A 143 -10.71 -2.70 10.09
N ALA A 144 -11.36 -3.57 10.86
CA ALA A 144 -12.24 -3.15 11.95
C ALA A 144 -11.52 -2.35 13.06
N TYR A 145 -10.21 -2.53 13.20
CA TYR A 145 -9.38 -1.88 14.22
C TYR A 145 -8.47 -0.76 13.70
N LEU A 146 -8.62 -0.33 12.45
CA LEU A 146 -7.92 0.88 11.96
C LEU A 146 -8.39 2.13 12.72
N PRO A 147 -7.53 3.15 12.91
CA PRO A 147 -7.90 4.38 13.62
C PRO A 147 -9.12 5.11 13.05
N ALA A 148 -9.32 5.03 11.73
CA ALA A 148 -10.44 5.65 11.03
C ALA A 148 -11.69 4.76 10.94
N SER A 149 -11.64 3.52 11.44
CA SER A 149 -12.77 2.61 11.31
C SER A 149 -13.90 2.95 12.25
N HIS A 150 -15.13 2.87 11.73
CA HIS A 150 -16.32 3.09 12.54
C HIS A 150 -16.41 2.02 13.65
N PRO A 151 -16.68 2.37 14.92
CA PRO A 151 -16.69 1.43 16.05
C PRO A 151 -17.59 0.20 15.86
N ASN A 152 -18.71 0.35 15.14
CA ASN A 152 -19.60 -0.78 14.82
C ASN A 152 -18.91 -1.90 14.04
N GLN A 153 -17.83 -1.64 13.28
CA GLN A 153 -17.12 -2.70 12.56
C GLN A 153 -16.44 -3.66 13.53
N ALA A 154 -15.80 -3.16 14.59
CA ALA A 154 -15.23 -4.01 15.64
C ALA A 154 -16.33 -4.78 16.38
N ALA A 155 -17.48 -4.15 16.65
CA ALA A 155 -18.62 -4.82 17.28
C ALA A 155 -19.20 -5.95 16.40
N GLU A 156 -19.40 -5.70 15.10
CA GLU A 156 -19.90 -6.70 14.15
C GLU A 156 -18.90 -7.84 13.94
N TRP A 157 -17.60 -7.52 13.86
CA TRP A 157 -16.55 -8.52 13.77
C TRP A 157 -16.59 -9.49 14.97
N ASN A 158 -16.67 -8.93 16.17
CA ASN A 158 -16.71 -9.68 17.43
C ASN A 158 -17.98 -10.52 17.62
N THR A 159 -19.14 -9.98 17.23
CA THR A 159 -20.44 -10.60 17.56
C THR A 159 -21.02 -11.46 16.45
N ARG A 160 -20.48 -11.38 15.22
CA ARG A 160 -21.04 -12.09 14.06
C ARG A 160 -19.98 -12.76 13.19
N TRP A 161 -18.95 -12.03 12.78
CA TRP A 161 -18.05 -12.53 11.72
C TRP A 161 -17.11 -13.62 12.22
N LEU A 162 -16.59 -13.49 13.44
CA LEU A 162 -15.76 -14.53 14.08
C LEU A 162 -16.48 -15.88 14.11
N ASP A 163 -17.66 -15.92 14.74
CA ASP A 163 -18.43 -17.16 14.90
C ASP A 163 -18.86 -17.75 13.54
N ALA A 164 -19.31 -16.89 12.61
CA ALA A 164 -19.73 -17.35 11.29
C ALA A 164 -18.56 -17.94 10.48
N ALA A 165 -17.35 -17.39 10.60
CA ALA A 165 -16.16 -17.91 9.92
C ALA A 165 -15.71 -19.24 10.52
N LEU A 166 -15.66 -19.35 11.85
CA LEU A 166 -15.26 -20.59 12.55
C LEU A 166 -16.26 -21.73 12.29
N GLU A 167 -17.56 -21.45 12.27
CA GLU A 167 -18.57 -22.45 11.91
C GLU A 167 -18.42 -22.92 10.46
N LYS A 168 -18.07 -22.02 9.52
CA LYS A 168 -17.76 -22.42 8.15
C LYS A 168 -16.49 -23.28 8.09
N VAL A 169 -15.43 -22.94 8.84
CA VAL A 169 -14.22 -23.77 8.93
C VAL A 169 -14.58 -25.19 9.38
N ARG A 170 -15.33 -25.31 10.47
CA ARG A 170 -15.78 -26.60 11.02
C ARG A 170 -16.56 -27.44 10.02
N ARG A 171 -17.40 -26.82 9.18
CA ARG A 171 -18.14 -27.53 8.11
C ARG A 171 -17.24 -28.05 6.98
N HIS A 172 -16.14 -27.36 6.68
CA HIS A 172 -15.21 -27.77 5.62
C HIS A 172 -14.19 -28.81 6.09
N ILE A 173 -13.98 -28.94 7.40
CA ILE A 173 -13.03 -29.87 8.01
C ILE A 173 -13.79 -30.80 8.95
N PRO A 174 -14.50 -31.83 8.42
CA PRO A 174 -15.19 -32.78 9.27
C PRO A 174 -14.20 -33.65 10.03
N GLU A 175 -14.57 -34.02 11.26
CA GLU A 175 -13.72 -34.82 12.17
C GLU A 175 -13.34 -36.20 11.62
N SER A 176 -14.14 -36.74 10.73
CA SER A 176 -13.86 -38.01 10.04
C SER A 176 -12.67 -37.92 9.10
N ARG A 177 -12.25 -36.71 8.74
CA ARG A 177 -11.14 -36.42 7.82
C ARG A 177 -9.93 -35.84 8.55
N CYS A 178 -10.15 -35.12 9.63
CA CYS A 178 -9.09 -34.49 10.40
C CYS A 178 -9.47 -34.42 11.87
N ARG A 179 -8.58 -34.80 12.78
CA ARG A 179 -8.91 -34.93 14.20
C ARG A 179 -7.82 -34.34 15.08
N ALA A 180 -8.20 -33.62 16.12
CA ALA A 180 -7.28 -33.23 17.18
C ALA A 180 -6.79 -34.45 17.98
N VAL A 181 -5.49 -34.51 18.29
CA VAL A 181 -4.87 -35.58 19.11
C VAL A 181 -4.25 -34.99 20.36
N THR A 182 -4.37 -35.69 21.49
CA THR A 182 -3.83 -35.24 22.78
C THR A 182 -2.30 -35.22 22.75
N GLY A 183 -1.69 -34.11 23.19
CA GLY A 183 -0.24 -34.02 23.40
C GLY A 183 0.60 -33.83 22.13
N GLY A 184 -0.03 -33.53 20.99
CA GLY A 184 0.67 -33.32 19.72
C GLY A 184 -0.20 -32.62 18.66
N PRO A 185 0.34 -32.38 17.46
CA PRO A 185 -0.44 -31.89 16.32
C PRO A 185 -1.58 -32.88 16.02
N GLY A 186 -2.75 -32.38 15.61
CA GLY A 186 -3.87 -33.20 15.18
C GLY A 186 -3.51 -34.06 13.97
N GLU A 187 -4.26 -35.12 13.70
CA GLU A 187 -4.09 -36.00 12.55
C GLU A 187 -4.87 -35.47 11.33
N HIS A 188 -4.19 -35.35 10.20
CA HIS A 188 -4.80 -35.08 8.90
C HIS A 188 -5.01 -36.40 8.14
N LEU A 189 -6.15 -37.06 8.38
CA LEU A 189 -6.45 -38.41 7.88
C LEU A 189 -6.75 -38.46 6.37
N VAL A 190 -6.97 -37.30 5.73
CA VAL A 190 -7.10 -37.21 4.26
C VAL A 190 -5.82 -37.65 3.57
N ASP A 191 -4.64 -37.38 4.15
CA ASP A 191 -3.37 -37.82 3.58
C ASP A 191 -3.26 -39.34 3.60
N HIS A 192 -3.78 -40.03 4.62
CA HIS A 192 -3.80 -41.49 4.66
C HIS A 192 -4.76 -42.09 3.62
N LEU A 193 -5.91 -41.47 3.39
CA LEU A 193 -6.89 -41.91 2.39
C LEU A 193 -6.46 -41.59 0.96
N GLN A 194 -5.85 -40.43 0.73
CA GLN A 194 -5.29 -40.02 -0.55
C GLN A 194 -3.99 -40.76 -0.87
N SER A 195 -3.11 -41.02 0.09
CA SER A 195 -1.93 -41.89 -0.12
C SER A 195 -2.34 -43.31 -0.51
N ALA A 196 -3.44 -43.82 0.07
CA ALA A 196 -4.03 -45.11 -0.31
C ALA A 196 -4.71 -45.09 -1.70
N GLN A 197 -5.19 -43.93 -2.17
CA GLN A 197 -5.84 -43.77 -3.48
C GLN A 197 -4.89 -43.28 -4.61
N GLN A 198 -3.80 -42.59 -4.28
CA GLN A 198 -2.79 -42.07 -5.21
C GLN A 198 -1.88 -43.14 -5.80
N GLN A 199 -1.99 -44.40 -5.35
CA GLN A 199 -1.45 -45.54 -6.08
C GLN A 199 -2.10 -45.75 -7.47
N VAL A 200 -3.11 -44.95 -7.88
CA VAL A 200 -3.84 -45.17 -9.13
C VAL A 200 -3.87 -43.98 -10.12
N ARG A 201 -3.58 -42.71 -9.77
CA ARG A 201 -3.61 -41.62 -10.77
C ARG A 201 -2.61 -40.49 -10.51
N SER A 202 -1.64 -40.37 -11.42
CA SER A 202 -0.82 -39.18 -11.63
C SER A 202 -1.47 -38.25 -12.66
N GLU A 203 -1.12 -36.96 -12.60
CA GLU A 203 -1.50 -35.82 -13.46
C GLU A 203 -2.70 -34.99 -12.96
N GLY A 204 -2.38 -33.92 -12.23
CA GLY A 204 -3.31 -32.88 -11.82
C GLY A 204 -2.69 -31.92 -10.80
N SER A 205 -3.15 -30.66 -10.81
CA SER A 205 -2.84 -29.61 -9.82
C SER A 205 -2.67 -30.16 -8.39
N PRO A 206 -1.70 -29.68 -7.58
CA PRO A 206 -1.56 -30.06 -6.16
C PRO A 206 -2.83 -29.76 -5.34
N TYR A 207 -3.70 -28.92 -5.87
CA TYR A 207 -5.00 -28.56 -5.32
C TYR A 207 -6.09 -29.20 -6.18
N PRO A 208 -6.74 -30.29 -5.72
CA PRO A 208 -7.95 -30.77 -6.36
C PRO A 208 -9.03 -29.68 -6.30
N ASN A 209 -9.71 -29.43 -7.41
CA ASN A 209 -10.79 -28.46 -7.51
C ASN A 209 -11.89 -28.77 -6.46
N PRO A 210 -12.23 -27.82 -5.57
CA PRO A 210 -13.23 -28.06 -4.52
C PRO A 210 -14.64 -28.30 -5.06
N TYR A 211 -14.92 -27.92 -6.32
CA TYR A 211 -16.21 -28.17 -6.97
C TYR A 211 -16.27 -29.50 -7.74
N ASP A 212 -15.13 -30.18 -7.93
CA ASP A 212 -15.10 -31.53 -8.52
C ASP A 212 -15.36 -32.62 -7.47
N GLN A 213 -15.37 -32.26 -6.18
CA GLN A 213 -15.82 -33.15 -5.11
C GLN A 213 -17.35 -33.17 -5.09
N GLN A 214 -17.95 -34.01 -5.95
CA GLN A 214 -19.32 -34.45 -5.71
C GLN A 214 -19.36 -35.19 -4.37
N TYR A 215 -19.84 -34.50 -3.34
CA TYR A 215 -19.95 -35.03 -1.98
C TYR A 215 -20.97 -36.16 -1.97
N ALA A 216 -20.50 -37.40 -2.03
CA ALA A 216 -21.31 -38.54 -1.63
C ALA A 216 -21.74 -38.34 -0.16
N PRO A 217 -23.04 -38.45 0.18
CA PRO A 217 -23.47 -38.40 1.57
C PRO A 217 -22.83 -39.59 2.30
N GLN A 218 -21.89 -39.31 3.20
CA GLN A 218 -21.28 -40.34 4.04
C GLN A 218 -22.12 -40.58 5.29
N PRO A 219 -22.17 -41.82 5.79
CA PRO A 219 -22.92 -42.17 6.99
C PRO A 219 -22.38 -41.37 8.16
N GLN A 220 -23.28 -40.78 8.94
CA GLN A 220 -23.00 -40.10 10.20
C GLN A 220 -22.44 -41.14 11.18
N SER A 221 -21.12 -41.36 11.18
CA SER A 221 -20.48 -41.99 12.32
C SER A 221 -20.39 -40.96 13.43
N GLU A 222 -20.84 -41.33 14.63
CA GLU A 222 -20.88 -40.55 15.87
C GLU A 222 -19.46 -40.27 16.43
N LEU A 223 -18.54 -39.84 15.59
CA LEU A 223 -17.23 -39.37 16.01
C LEU A 223 -17.38 -37.88 16.34
N ARG A 224 -17.83 -37.62 17.56
CA ARG A 224 -17.89 -36.29 18.18
C ARG A 224 -16.50 -35.92 18.70
N SER A 225 -16.15 -34.63 18.64
CA SER A 225 -14.92 -34.11 19.25
C SER A 225 -14.89 -34.56 20.71
N PRO A 226 -13.76 -35.11 21.19
CA PRO A 226 -13.61 -35.37 22.60
C PRO A 226 -13.78 -34.08 23.40
N ASP A 227 -14.44 -34.11 24.56
CA ASP A 227 -14.69 -32.94 25.42
C ASP A 227 -13.41 -32.11 25.70
N TRP A 228 -12.22 -32.71 25.62
CA TRP A 228 -10.96 -32.00 25.82
C TRP A 228 -10.61 -31.05 24.66
N ALA A 229 -10.97 -31.35 23.41
CA ALA A 229 -10.65 -30.51 22.25
C ALA A 229 -11.48 -29.21 22.24
N GLU A 230 -12.65 -29.24 22.89
CA GLU A 230 -13.47 -28.06 23.16
C GLU A 230 -12.90 -27.18 24.27
N GLN A 231 -11.95 -27.69 25.07
CA GLN A 231 -11.34 -26.98 26.20
C GLN A 231 -9.89 -26.55 25.91
N GLU A 232 -9.24 -27.16 24.93
CA GLU A 232 -7.85 -26.88 24.59
C GLU A 232 -7.74 -25.76 23.55
N VAL A 233 -7.16 -24.63 23.95
CA VAL A 233 -6.84 -23.49 23.09
C VAL A 233 -5.83 -23.89 22.02
N ILE A 234 -6.02 -23.43 20.78
CA ILE A 234 -5.05 -23.63 19.69
C ILE A 234 -3.68 -23.05 20.05
N ARG A 235 -2.59 -23.66 19.57
CA ARG A 235 -1.22 -23.18 19.79
C ARG A 235 -0.38 -23.40 18.55
N ALA A 236 0.62 -22.55 18.33
CA ALA A 236 1.53 -22.69 17.20
C ALA A 236 2.19 -24.08 17.13
N GLY A 237 2.43 -24.73 18.27
CA GLY A 237 2.94 -26.11 18.31
C GLY A 237 1.97 -27.17 17.75
N TYR A 238 0.67 -26.90 17.68
CA TYR A 238 -0.33 -27.83 17.15
C TYR A 238 -0.54 -27.66 15.64
N TRP A 239 -0.66 -26.42 15.17
CA TRP A 239 -0.97 -26.14 13.76
C TRP A 239 0.24 -25.71 12.91
N GLY A 240 1.36 -25.31 13.52
CA GLY A 240 2.49 -24.67 12.84
C GLY A 240 3.18 -25.53 11.77
N GLY A 241 3.20 -26.86 11.97
CA GLY A 241 3.70 -27.80 10.97
C GLY A 241 2.85 -27.79 9.70
N TYR A 242 1.53 -27.93 9.86
CA TYR A 242 0.57 -27.89 8.76
C TYR A 242 0.52 -26.53 8.06
N PHE A 243 0.67 -25.46 8.82
CA PHE A 243 0.76 -24.11 8.29
C PHE A 243 2.00 -23.90 7.43
N THR A 244 3.18 -24.31 7.91
CA THR A 244 4.42 -24.23 7.13
C THR A 244 4.33 -25.06 5.85
N GLN A 245 3.74 -26.25 5.93
CA GLN A 245 3.52 -27.11 4.77
C GLN A 245 2.60 -26.44 3.74
N ALA A 246 1.46 -25.89 4.16
CA ALA A 246 0.52 -25.19 3.29
C ALA A 246 1.16 -23.97 2.62
N MET A 247 1.88 -23.15 3.40
CA MET A 247 2.61 -21.99 2.92
C MET A 247 3.64 -22.38 1.85
N GLN A 248 4.47 -23.40 2.11
CA GLN A 248 5.46 -23.85 1.15
C GLN A 248 4.82 -24.35 -0.15
N ALA A 249 3.74 -25.11 -0.07
CA ALA A 249 3.01 -25.60 -1.25
C ALA A 249 2.42 -24.45 -2.08
N ASP A 250 1.86 -23.42 -1.44
CA ASP A 250 1.34 -22.22 -2.11
C ASP A 250 2.48 -21.42 -2.79
N LEU A 251 3.59 -21.20 -2.10
CA LEU A 251 4.73 -20.44 -2.64
C LEU A 251 5.39 -21.14 -3.82
N VAL A 252 5.53 -22.47 -3.79
CA VAL A 252 6.05 -23.24 -4.92
C VAL A 252 5.12 -23.07 -6.13
N TRP A 253 3.82 -23.28 -5.95
CA TRP A 253 2.84 -23.13 -7.04
C TRP A 253 2.86 -21.72 -7.67
N ARG A 254 2.94 -20.67 -6.84
CA ARG A 254 3.02 -19.29 -7.35
C ARG A 254 4.30 -19.01 -8.12
N ARG A 255 5.46 -19.48 -7.63
CA ARG A 255 6.74 -19.30 -8.34
C ARG A 255 6.72 -19.96 -9.72
N ASP A 256 6.10 -21.13 -9.83
CA ASP A 256 5.94 -21.82 -11.12
C ASP A 256 5.04 -21.02 -12.07
N GLN A 257 3.94 -20.44 -11.57
CA GLN A 257 3.07 -19.55 -12.36
C GLN A 257 3.80 -18.28 -12.81
N ASP A 258 4.53 -17.61 -11.91
CA ASP A 258 5.29 -16.38 -12.20
C ASP A 258 6.34 -16.62 -13.30
N GLN A 259 6.98 -17.80 -13.30
CA GLN A 259 7.92 -18.22 -14.35
C GLN A 259 7.23 -18.49 -15.69
N GLN A 260 6.05 -19.11 -15.69
CA GLN A 260 5.25 -19.34 -16.91
C GLN A 260 4.79 -18.04 -17.56
N VAL A 261 4.36 -17.06 -16.76
CA VAL A 261 3.99 -15.73 -17.27
C VAL A 261 5.20 -14.99 -17.83
N SER A 262 6.35 -15.08 -17.16
CA SER A 262 7.60 -14.42 -17.61
C SER A 262 8.14 -15.02 -18.93
N SER A 263 8.06 -16.34 -19.08
CA SER A 263 8.51 -17.05 -20.29
C SER A 263 7.57 -16.89 -21.48
N SER A 264 6.26 -16.76 -21.25
CA SER A 264 5.27 -16.45 -22.31
C SER A 264 5.28 -14.98 -22.75
N SER A 265 5.90 -14.09 -21.98
CA SER A 265 6.00 -12.65 -22.27
C SER A 265 7.31 -12.23 -22.96
N SER A 266 8.23 -13.16 -23.20
CA SER A 266 9.49 -12.89 -23.94
C SER A 266 9.36 -13.31 -25.40
N PRO A 267 9.40 -12.38 -26.38
CA PRO A 267 9.33 -12.68 -27.81
C PRO A 267 10.60 -13.32 -28.39
#